data_AF-A0A0G1NTY9-F1
#
_entry.id   AF-A0A0G1NTY9-F1
#
_cell.length_a   1.000
_cell.length_b   1.000
_cell.length_c   1.000
_cell.angle_alpha   90.00
_cell.angle_beta   90.00
_cell.angle_gamma   90.00
#
_symmetry.space_group_name_H-M   'P 1'
#
loop_
_entity.id
_entity.type
_entity.pdbx_description
1 polymer ?
#
loop_
_entity_poly.entity_id
_entity_poly.type
_entity_poly.pdbx_seq_one_letter_code
_entity_poly.pdbx_strand_id
1 'polypeptide(L)' 'MSNENNNIGIEKRLNVVIELLQNLLALELSKGGVTQDVISKRLHVAKATVVEMLKGVKKEK' A
#
# COMPACT_ATOMS: atom_id res chain seq x y z
N MET A 1 10.43 17.51 -28.16
CA MET A 1 9.84 16.18 -27.87
C MET A 1 10.12 15.83 -26.40
N SER A 2 9.74 16.70 -25.45
CA SER A 2 10.50 16.77 -24.17
C SER A 2 9.67 16.91 -22.90
N ASN A 3 8.33 17.06 -22.96
CA ASN A 3 7.49 17.19 -21.76
C ASN A 3 6.83 15.88 -21.32
N GLU A 4 6.50 14.97 -22.23
CA GLU A 4 5.82 13.71 -21.89
C GLU A 4 6.74 12.73 -21.13
N ASN A 5 8.02 12.65 -21.50
CA ASN A 5 8.96 11.72 -20.86
C ASN A 5 9.27 12.07 -19.40
N ASN A 6 9.26 13.36 -19.04
CA ASN A 6 9.49 13.81 -17.66
C ASN A 6 8.30 13.49 -16.77
N ASN A 7 7.06 13.64 -17.28
CA ASN A 7 5.85 13.30 -16.55
C ASN A 7 5.78 11.81 -16.22
N ILE A 8 6.14 10.93 -17.16
CA ILE A 8 6.18 9.48 -16.91
C ILE A 8 7.15 9.14 -15.76
N GLY A 9 8.29 9.82 -15.70
CA GLY A 9 9.27 9.62 -14.61
C GLY A 9 8.74 10.06 -13.23
N ILE A 10 8.02 11.18 -13.19
CA ILE A 10 7.41 11.71 -11.97
C ILE A 10 6.26 10.82 -11.49
N GLU A 11 5.36 10.43 -12.39
CA GLU A 11 4.23 9.53 -12.10
C GLU A 11 4.72 8.19 -11.52
N LYS A 12 5.77 7.60 -12.11
CA LYS A 12 6.37 6.37 -11.57
C LYS A 12 6.89 6.55 -10.15
N ARG A 13 7.56 7.67 -9.86
CA ARG A 13 8.06 7.96 -8.50
C ARG A 13 6.91 8.17 -7.52
N LEU A 14 5.87 8.88 -7.93
CA LEU A 14 4.67 9.10 -7.11
C LEU A 14 3.96 7.78 -6.81
N ASN A 15 3.82 6.89 -7.79
CA ASN A 15 3.23 5.56 -7.59
C ASN A 15 4.02 4.74 -6.56
N VAL A 16 5.36 4.74 -6.63
CA VAL A 16 6.21 4.09 -5.61
C VAL A 16 5.97 4.68 -4.22
N VAL A 17 5.87 6.01 -4.10
CA VAL A 17 5.57 6.66 -2.81
C VAL A 17 4.19 6.25 -2.29
N ILE A 18 3.17 6.22 -3.15
CA ILE A 18 1.82 5.78 -2.80
C ILE A 18 1.83 4.33 -2.29
N GLU A 19 2.52 3.43 -2.98
CA GLU A 19 2.66 2.03 -2.57
C GLU A 19 3.33 1.89 -1.20
N LEU A 20 4.40 2.65 -0.95
CA LEU A 20 5.08 2.65 0.35
C LEU A 20 4.18 3.17 1.47
N LEU A 21 3.41 4.25 1.22
CA LEU A 21 2.46 4.79 2.19
C LEU A 21 1.31 3.80 2.48
N GLN A 22 0.79 3.12 1.46
CA GLN A 22 -0.22 2.08 1.63
C GLN A 22 0.31 0.91 2.46
N ASN A 23 1.55 0.47 2.24
CA ASN A 23 2.19 -0.58 3.04
C ASN A 23 2.30 -0.19 4.53
N LEU A 24 2.78 1.02 4.81
CA LEU A 24 2.91 1.53 6.18
C LEU A 24 1.55 1.62 6.88
N LEU A 25 0.54 2.14 6.18
CA LEU A 25 -0.80 2.28 6.73
C LEU A 25 -1.47 0.91 6.94
N ALA A 26 -1.28 -0.06 6.03
CA ALA A 26 -1.75 -1.43 6.22
C ALA A 26 -1.15 -2.05 7.49
N LEU A 27 0.16 -1.87 7.72
CA LEU A 27 0.86 -2.37 8.90
C LEU A 27 0.29 -1.75 10.19
N GLU A 28 0.10 -0.44 10.22
CA GLU A 28 -0.40 0.27 11.40
C GLU A 28 -1.85 -0.14 11.73
N LEU A 29 -2.71 -0.23 10.71
CA LEU A 29 -4.08 -0.72 10.88
C LEU A 29 -4.11 -2.17 11.38
N SER A 30 -3.24 -3.03 10.85
CA SER A 30 -3.13 -4.43 11.27
C SER A 30 -2.70 -4.54 12.74
N LYS A 31 -1.71 -3.75 13.17
CA LYS A 31 -1.30 -3.65 14.58
C LYS A 31 -2.43 -3.16 15.49
N GLY A 32 -3.26 -2.25 15.00
CA GLY A 32 -4.48 -1.80 15.67
C GLY A 32 -5.64 -2.81 15.68
N GLY A 33 -5.43 -4.04 15.20
CA GLY A 33 -6.44 -5.12 15.20
C GLY A 33 -7.45 -5.05 14.07
N VAL A 34 -7.26 -4.17 13.08
CA VAL A 34 -8.16 -4.04 11.93
C VAL A 34 -8.00 -5.27 11.02
N THR A 35 -9.12 -5.84 10.57
CA THR A 35 -9.09 -7.02 9.69
C THR A 35 -8.63 -6.66 8.28
N GLN A 36 -8.05 -7.64 7.57
CA GLN A 36 -7.58 -7.45 6.18
C GLN A 36 -8.69 -7.00 5.22
N ASP A 37 -9.94 -7.45 5.44
CA ASP A 37 -11.10 -7.02 4.64
C ASP A 37 -11.41 -5.52 4.83
N VAL A 38 -11.29 -5.02 6.06
CA VAL A 38 -11.50 -3.60 6.35
C VAL A 38 -10.34 -2.77 5.81
N ILE A 39 -9.09 -3.26 5.92
CA ILE A 39 -7.91 -2.60 5.34
C ILE A 39 -8.05 -2.49 3.82
N SER A 40 -8.45 -3.57 3.14
CA SER A 40 -8.66 -3.58 1.68
C SER A 40 -9.66 -2.51 1.23
N LYS A 41 -10.78 -2.36 1.95
CA LYS A 41 -11.78 -1.31 1.68
C LYS A 41 -11.23 0.09 1.93
N ARG A 42 -10.50 0.31 3.03
CA ARG A 42 -9.93 1.63 3.39
C ARG A 42 -8.83 2.08 2.44
N LEU A 43 -7.99 1.15 1.99
CA LEU A 43 -6.88 1.45 1.07
C LEU A 43 -7.29 1.41 -0.40
N HIS A 44 -8.54 1.00 -0.71
CA HIS A 44 -9.04 0.80 -2.07
C HIS A 44 -8.14 -0.15 -2.90
N VAL A 45 -7.64 -1.21 -2.26
CA VAL A 45 -6.82 -2.25 -2.91
C VAL A 45 -7.49 -3.62 -2.81
N ALA A 46 -7.09 -4.55 -3.67
CA ALA A 46 -7.57 -5.92 -3.58
C ALA A 46 -7.13 -6.58 -2.26
N LYS A 47 -7.95 -7.48 -1.72
CA LYS A 47 -7.61 -8.23 -0.50
C LYS A 47 -6.29 -9.00 -0.63
N ALA A 48 -6.01 -9.57 -1.80
CA ALA A 48 -4.75 -10.27 -2.08
C ALA A 48 -3.54 -9.34 -1.93
N THR A 49 -3.68 -8.07 -2.32
CA THR A 49 -2.64 -7.05 -2.10
C THR A 49 -2.38 -6.88 -0.62
N VAL A 50 -3.42 -6.73 0.21
CA VAL A 50 -3.26 -6.63 1.68
C VAL A 50 -2.56 -7.84 2.29
N VAL A 51 -2.85 -9.05 1.79
CA VAL A 51 -2.18 -10.28 2.23
C VAL A 51 -0.68 -10.21 1.95
N GLU A 52 -0.27 -9.77 0.77
CA GLU A 52 1.15 -9.58 0.45
C GLU A 52 1.79 -8.43 1.24
N MET A 53 1.09 -7.30 1.43
CA MET A 53 1.57 -6.16 2.23
C MET A 53 1.86 -6.56 3.69
N LEU A 54 1.08 -7.49 4.25
CA LEU A 54 1.21 -7.96 5.63
C LEU A 54 1.96 -9.28 5.78
N LYS A 55 2.57 -9.78 4.69
CA LYS A 55 3.29 -11.05 4.69
C LYS A 55 4.49 -10.98 5.64
N GLY A 56 4.59 -11.97 6.53
CA GLY A 56 5.66 -12.02 7.54
C GLY A 56 5.42 -11.15 8.77
N VAL A 57 4.37 -10.33 8.81
CA VAL A 57 3.97 -9.60 10.02
C VAL A 57 3.32 -10.61 10.98
N LYS A 58 4.04 -10.96 12.06
CA LYS A 58 3.45 -11.76 13.14
C LYS A 58 2.41 -10.91 13.86
N LYS A 59 1.21 -11.47 14.08
CA LYS A 59 0.28 -10.88 15.05
C LYS A 59 0.94 -11.02 16.43
N GLU A 60 1.41 -9.91 16.98
CA GLU A 60 1.78 -9.90 18.39
C GLU A 60 0.52 -10.22 19.20
N LYS A 61 0.64 -11.23 20.07
CA LYS A 61 -0.45 -11.76 20.90
C LYS A 61 -0.73 -10.82 22.07
#